data_AF-V9KMD5-F1
#
_entry.id   AF-V9KMD5-F1
#
_cell.length_a   1.000
_cell.length_b   1.000
_cell.length_c   1.000
_cell.angle_alpha   90.00
_cell.angle_beta   90.00
_cell.angle_gamma   90.00
#
_symmetry.space_group_name_H-M   'P 1'
#
loop_
_entity.id
_entity.type
_entity.pdbx_description
1 polymer ?
#
loop_
_entity_poly.entity_id
_entity_poly.type
_entity_poly.pdbx_seq_one_letter_code
_entity_poly.pdbx_strand_id
1 'polypeptide(L)'
;EGNNVLDELNMIFSSVACFNGSFLDHQNDEHFKTGPWSSGVDLIAARLFFDKMAKTEYSKLLQQATVTLENRLIAQLPTSPPDFEAMRAFLILPVFPLFQDPKNYLTLTLPFAAAVLRLDANPSKVLDNWWSEVDIGYFCRLVEIYKNAVVFLLTRMKTLQLAPLLSHYVIYALRVLEKLYKVNMNANRVAYDVFYVHELNNLVNIETDYLYWASQQAGVKIQPAIAEIPVAFCTYPFVLNARAKTKMLQTDAALQMQIAVNRTGVENIFMLLTLGPFLTSSPFLVLHVQRDNLVSDALRELSIHSDVDLKKPLKVVFLGEEAVDDGGVTKEFFLLLLKELLDPKYGMFTQYEQSRLIWFSEKTFVEQNWFHLIGILCGLAIYNFTVVDLHFPLVLYKKLLNVKPSLDDLKELSPTEGRSLQQLLDHPDNDVEDAFCLTFAIFRENYGIIELQELVPGGNKVAVKKENRKEYVEAYVDFIFNNSIRELFLAFSSGFLKVSGGKVLHLFQPSELMAMVVGNTNFNWKELEMSAIYKGEYHAAHPTIKLFWEVLHQLPLEKKKLFLLFLTGSDRIPIYGMASIRMMIQPTSGGEQYLPVAHTCYNLLDLPKYQNKETLRTKLIQAIDHHEGFSLV
;
A
#
# COMPACT_ATOMS: atom_id res chain seq x y z
N GLU A 1 22.77 -47.48 23.91
CA GLU A 1 21.45 -47.12 23.34
C GLU A 1 21.49 -45.95 22.33
N GLY A 2 22.42 -44.99 22.42
CA GLY A 2 22.46 -43.84 21.49
C GLY A 2 22.82 -44.11 20.01
N ASN A 3 23.56 -45.19 19.68
CA ASN A 3 23.91 -45.49 18.29
C ASN A 3 22.72 -45.99 17.45
N ASN A 4 21.76 -46.70 18.07
CA ASN A 4 20.62 -47.27 17.33
C ASN A 4 19.62 -46.18 16.87
N VAL A 5 19.36 -45.19 17.72
CA VAL A 5 18.51 -44.04 17.40
C VAL A 5 19.13 -43.19 16.28
N LEU A 6 20.46 -43.07 16.27
CA LEU A 6 21.16 -42.32 15.24
C LEU A 6 21.07 -43.00 13.87
N ASP A 7 21.21 -44.33 13.83
CA ASP A 7 21.11 -45.11 12.59
C ASP A 7 19.68 -45.09 12.04
N GLU A 8 18.66 -45.16 12.91
CA GLU A 8 17.25 -45.01 12.54
C GLU A 8 16.95 -43.61 11.97
N LEU A 9 17.41 -42.54 12.63
CA LEU A 9 17.23 -41.18 12.13
C LEU A 9 17.94 -40.98 10.79
N ASN A 10 19.18 -41.45 10.65
CA ASN A 10 19.90 -41.38 9.37
C ASN A 10 19.14 -42.12 8.26
N MET A 11 18.55 -43.28 8.56
CA MET A 11 17.71 -44.00 7.60
C MET A 11 16.50 -43.15 7.19
N ILE A 12 15.76 -42.59 8.15
CA ILE A 12 14.58 -41.76 7.92
C ILE A 12 14.92 -40.52 7.08
N PHE A 13 15.94 -39.75 7.46
CA PHE A 13 16.34 -38.52 6.76
C PHE A 13 17.04 -38.77 5.41
N SER A 14 17.44 -40.01 5.11
CA SER A 14 18.10 -40.35 3.85
C SER A 14 17.16 -40.80 2.73
N SER A 15 15.87 -41.04 3.05
CA SER A 15 14.86 -41.58 2.13
C SER A 15 13.61 -40.72 2.14
N VAL A 16 13.22 -40.20 0.97
CA VAL A 16 11.99 -39.39 0.81
C VAL A 16 10.76 -40.20 1.23
N ALA A 17 10.72 -41.50 0.94
CA ALA A 17 9.62 -42.37 1.33
C ALA A 17 9.50 -42.52 2.85
N CYS A 18 10.61 -42.73 3.55
CA CYS A 18 10.61 -42.82 5.02
C CYS A 18 10.23 -41.48 5.66
N PHE A 19 10.72 -40.38 5.10
CA PHE A 19 10.42 -39.04 5.56
C PHE A 19 8.92 -38.70 5.40
N ASN A 20 8.31 -39.06 4.27
CA ASN A 20 6.88 -38.89 4.02
C ASN A 20 5.98 -39.67 5.00
N GLY A 21 6.49 -40.76 5.57
CA GLY A 21 5.76 -41.58 6.56
C GLY A 21 5.97 -41.18 8.02
N SER A 22 6.77 -40.15 8.32
CA SER A 22 7.22 -39.88 9.70
C SER A 22 6.24 -39.09 10.57
N PHE A 23 5.31 -38.33 9.97
CA PHE A 23 4.41 -37.40 10.69
C PHE A 23 2.98 -37.49 10.15
N LEU A 24 2.45 -38.71 10.05
CA LEU A 24 1.09 -38.95 9.55
C LEU A 24 0.04 -38.51 10.57
N ASP A 25 -1.06 -37.93 10.07
CA ASP A 25 -2.21 -37.62 10.91
C ASP A 25 -3.07 -38.88 11.14
N HIS A 26 -2.94 -39.43 12.33
CA HIS A 26 -3.69 -40.60 12.77
C HIS A 26 -5.04 -40.23 13.40
N GLN A 27 -5.35 -38.94 13.58
CA GLN A 27 -6.67 -38.53 14.05
C GLN A 27 -7.68 -38.80 12.93
N ASN A 28 -8.74 -39.57 13.22
CA ASN A 28 -9.81 -39.91 12.28
C ASN A 28 -9.35 -40.48 10.92
N ASP A 29 -8.21 -41.19 10.90
CA ASP A 29 -7.64 -41.78 9.68
C ASP A 29 -7.38 -40.76 8.54
N GLU A 30 -7.12 -39.50 8.87
CA GLU A 30 -6.90 -38.42 7.89
C GLU A 30 -5.73 -38.69 6.94
N HIS A 31 -4.69 -39.42 7.37
CA HIS A 31 -3.59 -39.81 6.49
C HIS A 31 -4.04 -40.66 5.28
N PHE A 32 -5.11 -41.47 5.40
CA PHE A 32 -5.69 -42.21 4.28
C PHE A 32 -6.53 -41.33 3.33
N LYS A 33 -6.82 -40.09 3.71
CA LYS A 33 -7.57 -39.11 2.91
C LYS A 33 -6.66 -38.12 2.17
N THR A 34 -5.38 -38.48 2.02
CA THR A 34 -4.40 -37.62 1.35
C THR A 34 -4.81 -37.40 -0.11
N GLY A 35 -4.91 -36.14 -0.50
CA GLY A 35 -5.47 -35.72 -1.77
C GLY A 35 -5.09 -34.28 -2.13
N PRO A 36 -5.75 -33.70 -3.15
CA PRO A 36 -5.43 -32.36 -3.62
C PRO A 36 -5.62 -31.23 -2.59
N TRP A 37 -6.37 -31.47 -1.51
CA TRP A 37 -6.74 -30.47 -0.50
C TRP A 37 -6.38 -30.87 0.93
N SER A 38 -5.93 -32.12 1.15
CA SER A 38 -5.50 -32.61 2.45
C SER A 38 -4.18 -33.37 2.28
N SER A 39 -3.17 -33.01 3.07
CA SER A 39 -1.86 -33.65 3.02
C SER A 39 -1.76 -34.92 3.88
N GLY A 40 -2.68 -35.10 4.82
CA GLY A 40 -2.64 -36.20 5.78
C GLY A 40 -1.44 -36.15 6.73
N VAL A 41 -0.84 -34.97 6.94
CA VAL A 41 0.35 -34.76 7.77
C VAL A 41 0.01 -33.96 9.03
N ASP A 42 0.45 -34.43 10.18
CA ASP A 42 0.41 -33.69 11.44
C ASP A 42 1.64 -32.76 11.55
N LEU A 43 1.48 -31.52 11.07
CA LEU A 43 2.51 -30.48 11.14
C LEU A 43 2.80 -30.01 12.57
N ILE A 44 1.89 -30.25 13.52
CA ILE A 44 2.10 -29.92 14.94
C ILE A 44 3.06 -30.96 15.54
N ALA A 45 2.82 -32.25 15.28
CA ALA A 45 3.73 -33.32 15.69
C ALA A 45 5.13 -33.13 15.09
N ALA A 46 5.23 -32.79 13.80
CA ALA A 46 6.51 -32.47 13.17
C ALA A 46 7.24 -31.31 13.88
N ARG A 47 6.50 -30.23 14.19
CA ARG A 47 7.05 -29.07 14.91
C ARG A 47 7.56 -29.45 16.30
N LEU A 48 6.75 -30.13 17.09
CA LEU A 48 7.12 -30.57 18.44
C LEU A 48 8.34 -31.51 18.43
N PHE A 49 8.41 -32.42 17.46
CA PHE A 49 9.57 -33.30 17.28
C PHE A 49 10.84 -32.51 17.01
N PHE A 50 10.80 -31.57 16.05
CA PHE A 50 11.98 -30.80 15.71
C PHE A 50 12.37 -29.77 16.77
N ASP A 51 11.42 -29.16 17.47
CA ASP A 51 11.68 -28.29 18.63
C ASP A 51 12.39 -29.06 19.75
N LYS A 52 12.01 -30.34 19.95
CA LYS A 52 12.72 -31.22 20.88
C LYS A 52 14.13 -31.52 20.38
N MET A 53 14.31 -31.81 19.10
CA MET A 53 15.62 -32.07 18.48
C MET A 53 16.55 -30.84 18.48
N ALA A 54 15.99 -29.63 18.47
CA ALA A 54 16.76 -28.38 18.54
C ALA A 54 17.38 -28.10 19.92
N LYS A 55 16.98 -28.83 20.97
CA LYS A 55 17.58 -28.70 22.31
C LYS A 55 19.06 -29.08 22.28
N THR A 56 19.86 -28.40 23.11
CA THR A 56 21.32 -28.58 23.19
C THR A 56 21.77 -30.03 23.38
N GLU A 57 20.97 -30.81 24.12
CA GLU A 57 21.15 -32.24 24.39
C GLU A 57 21.21 -33.10 23.12
N TYR A 58 20.57 -32.67 22.03
CA TYR A 58 20.48 -33.41 20.76
C TYR A 58 21.24 -32.73 19.60
N SER A 59 22.10 -31.75 19.90
CA SER A 59 22.86 -30.98 18.89
C SER A 59 23.64 -31.85 17.88
N LYS A 60 24.22 -32.99 18.32
CA LYS A 60 24.91 -33.93 17.42
C LYS A 60 23.95 -34.61 16.43
N LEU A 61 22.77 -35.02 16.91
CA LEU A 61 21.73 -35.64 16.07
C LEU A 61 21.23 -34.62 15.05
N LEU A 62 21.00 -33.38 15.48
CA LEU A 62 20.56 -32.29 14.60
C LEU A 62 21.59 -32.03 13.50
N GLN A 63 22.88 -31.97 13.82
CA GLN A 63 23.95 -31.78 12.83
C GLN A 63 24.01 -32.93 11.82
N GLN A 64 23.93 -34.19 12.27
CA GLN A 64 23.94 -35.34 11.35
C GLN A 64 22.70 -35.41 10.46
N ALA A 65 21.51 -35.12 11.01
CA ALA A 65 20.28 -35.01 10.23
C ALA A 65 20.43 -33.94 9.14
N THR A 66 21.04 -32.79 9.48
CA THR A 66 21.29 -31.68 8.54
C THR A 66 22.19 -32.10 7.39
N VAL A 67 23.35 -32.71 7.70
CA VAL A 67 24.28 -33.19 6.66
C VAL A 67 23.59 -34.21 5.75
N THR A 68 22.73 -35.06 6.29
CA THR A 68 21.96 -36.05 5.51
C THR A 68 20.92 -35.39 4.61
N LEU A 69 20.19 -34.39 5.14
CA LEU A 69 19.21 -33.61 4.40
C LEU A 69 19.85 -32.84 3.23
N GLU A 70 20.97 -32.16 3.49
CA GLU A 70 21.72 -31.37 2.51
C GLU A 70 22.27 -32.25 1.37
N ASN A 71 22.87 -33.39 1.71
CA ASN A 71 23.59 -34.21 0.73
C ASN A 71 22.72 -35.25 0.02
N ARG A 72 21.55 -35.61 0.57
CA ARG A 72 20.72 -36.70 0.03
C ARG A 72 19.28 -36.28 -0.21
N LEU A 73 18.53 -35.93 0.83
CA LEU A 73 17.07 -35.85 0.73
C LEU A 73 16.61 -34.79 -0.28
N ILE A 74 17.17 -33.57 -0.23
CA ILE A 74 16.76 -32.48 -1.13
C ILE A 74 17.04 -32.82 -2.60
N ALA A 75 18.17 -33.47 -2.88
CA ALA A 75 18.54 -33.89 -4.23
C ALA A 75 17.63 -35.00 -4.78
N GLN A 76 17.00 -35.78 -3.90
CA GLN A 76 16.08 -36.87 -4.25
C GLN A 76 14.62 -36.43 -4.40
N LEU A 77 14.28 -35.17 -4.10
CA LEU A 77 12.91 -34.68 -4.23
C LEU A 77 12.46 -34.74 -5.70
N PRO A 78 11.36 -35.47 -6.01
CA PRO A 78 10.92 -35.66 -7.39
C PRO A 78 10.30 -34.38 -7.96
N THR A 79 10.51 -34.14 -9.26
CA THR A 79 9.82 -33.08 -10.01
C THR A 79 8.36 -33.44 -10.29
N SER A 80 8.10 -34.74 -10.44
CA SER A 80 6.79 -35.31 -10.76
C SER A 80 6.50 -36.46 -9.77
N PRO A 81 6.15 -36.15 -8.51
CA PRO A 81 5.76 -37.14 -7.52
C PRO A 81 4.67 -38.09 -8.09
N PRO A 82 4.79 -39.42 -7.90
CA PRO A 82 3.86 -40.39 -8.49
C PRO A 82 2.45 -40.32 -7.90
N ASP A 83 2.32 -39.84 -6.67
CA ASP A 83 1.06 -39.68 -5.93
C ASP A 83 1.14 -38.50 -4.95
N PHE A 84 0.03 -38.21 -4.28
CA PHE A 84 -0.05 -37.14 -3.29
C PHE A 84 0.82 -37.42 -2.05
N GLU A 85 0.96 -38.68 -1.63
CA GLU A 85 1.74 -39.03 -0.42
C GLU A 85 3.22 -38.75 -0.59
N ALA A 86 3.74 -38.94 -1.81
CA ALA A 86 5.09 -38.63 -2.20
C ALA A 86 5.43 -37.13 -2.05
N MET A 87 4.43 -36.25 -1.92
CA MET A 87 4.59 -34.81 -1.78
C MET A 87 4.76 -34.32 -0.33
N ARG A 88 4.48 -35.15 0.69
CA ARG A 88 4.45 -34.73 2.10
C ARG A 88 5.74 -34.06 2.57
N ALA A 89 6.89 -34.47 2.03
CA ALA A 89 8.21 -33.91 2.33
C ALA A 89 8.28 -32.40 2.05
N PHE A 90 7.55 -31.89 1.06
CA PHE A 90 7.51 -30.46 0.74
C PHE A 90 6.79 -29.61 1.80
N LEU A 91 5.99 -30.23 2.68
CA LEU A 91 5.39 -29.57 3.84
C LEU A 91 6.19 -29.80 5.13
N ILE A 92 6.76 -31.00 5.30
CA ILE A 92 7.47 -31.35 6.53
C ILE A 92 8.84 -30.68 6.60
N LEU A 93 9.58 -30.60 5.47
CA LEU A 93 10.95 -30.09 5.47
C LEU A 93 11.09 -28.66 6.00
N PRO A 94 10.24 -27.69 5.62
CA PRO A 94 10.34 -26.32 6.14
C PRO A 94 10.09 -26.20 7.64
N VAL A 95 9.53 -27.23 8.30
CA VAL A 95 9.38 -27.26 9.76
C VAL A 95 10.72 -27.47 10.46
N PHE A 96 11.73 -28.02 9.76
CA PHE A 96 13.04 -28.29 10.33
C PHE A 96 13.76 -26.98 10.74
N PRO A 97 14.14 -26.80 12.02
CA PRO A 97 14.59 -25.52 12.59
C PRO A 97 15.75 -24.86 11.83
N LEU A 98 16.64 -25.66 11.26
CA LEU A 98 17.81 -25.14 10.54
C LEU A 98 17.48 -24.53 9.18
N PHE A 99 16.24 -24.67 8.68
CA PHE A 99 15.77 -23.86 7.54
C PHE A 99 15.71 -22.37 7.86
N GLN A 100 15.67 -21.98 9.14
CA GLN A 100 15.69 -20.58 9.56
C GLN A 100 17.11 -20.06 9.83
N ASP A 101 18.10 -20.95 10.00
CA ASP A 101 19.48 -20.57 10.30
C ASP A 101 20.19 -20.05 9.03
N PRO A 102 20.67 -18.80 9.02
CA PRO A 102 21.39 -18.21 7.89
C PRO A 102 22.59 -19.01 7.41
N LYS A 103 23.21 -19.83 8.27
CA LYS A 103 24.35 -20.69 7.91
C LYS A 103 23.96 -21.75 6.87
N ASN A 104 22.71 -22.21 6.89
CA ASN A 104 22.24 -23.31 6.06
C ASN A 104 21.38 -22.82 4.87
N TYR A 105 21.25 -21.51 4.65
CA TYR A 105 20.44 -21.00 3.54
C TYR A 105 20.95 -21.50 2.19
N LEU A 106 22.28 -21.47 1.96
CA LEU A 106 22.88 -21.86 0.68
C LEU A 106 22.89 -23.38 0.45
N THR A 107 22.91 -24.18 1.52
CA THR A 107 23.06 -25.64 1.45
C THR A 107 21.73 -26.39 1.60
N LEU A 108 20.75 -25.80 2.29
CA LEU A 108 19.49 -26.43 2.64
C LEU A 108 18.28 -25.65 2.09
N THR A 109 18.09 -24.40 2.52
CA THR A 109 16.85 -23.65 2.27
C THR A 109 16.63 -23.29 0.81
N LEU A 110 17.68 -22.77 0.15
CA LEU A 110 17.63 -22.33 -1.24
C LEU A 110 17.67 -23.50 -2.24
N PRO A 111 18.43 -24.59 -2.01
CA PRO A 111 18.27 -25.83 -2.77
C PRO A 111 16.87 -26.43 -2.67
N PHE A 112 16.24 -26.38 -1.48
CA PHE A 112 14.84 -26.77 -1.34
C PHE A 112 13.89 -25.84 -2.11
N ALA A 113 14.12 -24.52 -2.09
CA ALA A 113 13.38 -23.57 -2.93
C ALA A 113 13.46 -23.93 -4.42
N ALA A 114 14.66 -24.30 -4.89
CA ALA A 114 14.85 -24.76 -6.26
C ALA A 114 14.06 -26.06 -6.54
N ALA A 115 14.01 -27.00 -5.59
CA ALA A 115 13.22 -28.23 -5.73
C ALA A 115 11.71 -27.93 -5.84
N VAL A 116 11.17 -27.05 -5.00
CA VAL A 116 9.79 -26.56 -5.08
C VAL A 116 9.48 -25.95 -6.45
N LEU A 117 10.38 -25.12 -6.97
CA LEU A 117 10.21 -24.43 -8.25
C LEU A 117 10.37 -25.34 -9.48
N ARG A 118 10.92 -26.55 -9.31
CA ARG A 118 11.05 -27.57 -10.36
C ARG A 118 9.85 -28.52 -10.44
N LEU A 119 8.89 -28.42 -9.53
CA LEU A 119 7.68 -29.25 -9.57
C LEU A 119 6.89 -28.99 -10.85
N ASP A 120 6.39 -30.07 -11.46
CA ASP A 120 5.46 -30.00 -12.59
C ASP A 120 4.16 -29.27 -12.21
N ALA A 121 3.42 -28.81 -13.22
CA ALA A 121 2.23 -27.98 -13.01
C ALA A 121 1.19 -28.60 -12.05
N ASN A 122 0.93 -29.91 -12.16
CA ASN A 122 -0.04 -30.60 -11.31
C ASN A 122 0.43 -30.71 -9.84
N PRO A 123 1.60 -31.31 -9.52
CA PRO A 123 2.14 -31.29 -8.16
C PRO A 123 2.29 -29.88 -7.58
N SER A 124 2.76 -28.92 -8.38
CA SER A 124 2.91 -27.52 -7.96
C SER A 124 1.58 -26.93 -7.50
N LYS A 125 0.47 -27.24 -8.19
CA LYS A 125 -0.88 -26.83 -7.80
C LYS A 125 -1.38 -27.53 -6.54
N VAL A 126 -1.06 -28.81 -6.35
CA VAL A 126 -1.37 -29.53 -5.10
C VAL A 126 -0.67 -28.87 -3.91
N LEU A 127 0.60 -28.51 -4.06
CA LEU A 127 1.34 -27.81 -3.01
C LEU A 127 0.73 -26.42 -2.70
N ASP A 128 0.24 -25.71 -3.72
CA ASP A 128 -0.48 -24.44 -3.52
C ASP A 128 -1.74 -24.63 -2.68
N ASN A 129 -2.54 -25.64 -3.00
CA ASN A 129 -3.74 -25.99 -2.23
C ASN A 129 -3.39 -26.40 -0.79
N TRP A 130 -2.31 -27.15 -0.60
CA TRP A 130 -1.91 -27.52 0.75
C TRP A 130 -1.45 -26.32 1.57
N TRP A 131 -0.61 -25.44 1.00
CA TRP A 131 -0.27 -24.16 1.63
C TRP A 131 -1.48 -23.26 1.81
N SER A 132 -2.53 -23.43 1.00
CA SER A 132 -3.78 -22.72 1.18
C SER A 132 -4.58 -23.23 2.36
N GLU A 133 -4.24 -24.37 2.99
CA GLU A 133 -4.98 -24.99 4.11
C GLU A 133 -4.18 -25.09 5.43
N VAL A 134 -2.86 -24.86 5.41
CA VAL A 134 -2.02 -24.91 6.62
C VAL A 134 -2.38 -23.86 7.69
N ASP A 135 -1.87 -24.07 8.90
CA ASP A 135 -1.99 -23.11 10.00
C ASP A 135 -1.27 -21.78 9.70
N ILE A 136 -1.85 -20.68 10.19
CA ILE A 136 -1.31 -19.32 9.98
C ILE A 136 0.15 -19.23 10.47
N GLY A 137 0.50 -19.88 11.58
CA GLY A 137 1.85 -19.88 12.12
C GLY A 137 2.87 -20.58 11.21
N TYR A 138 2.51 -21.71 10.60
CA TYR A 138 3.34 -22.36 9.59
C TYR A 138 3.50 -21.45 8.36
N PHE A 139 2.41 -20.88 7.85
CA PHE A 139 2.43 -20.01 6.68
C PHE A 139 3.33 -18.78 6.91
N CYS A 140 3.16 -18.08 8.03
CA CYS A 140 3.99 -16.93 8.42
C CYS A 140 5.48 -17.29 8.45
N ARG A 141 5.84 -18.40 9.11
CA ARG A 141 7.25 -18.83 9.20
C ARG A 141 7.84 -19.16 7.85
N LEU A 142 7.06 -19.75 6.94
CA LEU A 142 7.52 -20.05 5.59
C LEU A 142 7.83 -18.77 4.81
N VAL A 143 6.97 -17.75 4.94
CA VAL A 143 7.22 -16.41 4.40
C VAL A 143 8.48 -15.79 5.02
N GLU A 144 8.63 -15.84 6.35
CA GLU A 144 9.80 -15.30 7.07
C GLU A 144 11.11 -15.97 6.66
N ILE A 145 11.14 -17.30 6.51
CA ILE A 145 12.32 -18.06 6.05
C ILE A 145 12.86 -17.46 4.75
N TYR A 146 12.00 -17.27 3.75
CA TYR A 146 12.45 -16.79 2.45
C TYR A 146 12.70 -15.29 2.42
N LYS A 147 11.99 -14.47 3.22
CA LYS A 147 12.35 -13.05 3.42
C LYS A 147 13.74 -12.91 4.01
N ASN A 148 14.04 -13.66 5.07
CA ASN A 148 15.34 -13.66 5.72
C ASN A 148 16.44 -14.18 4.79
N ALA A 149 16.14 -15.18 3.95
CA ALA A 149 17.06 -15.64 2.91
C ALA A 149 17.38 -14.55 1.89
N VAL A 150 16.38 -13.76 1.43
CA VAL A 150 16.62 -12.61 0.55
C VAL A 150 17.53 -11.58 1.23
N VAL A 151 17.22 -11.19 2.48
CA VAL A 151 18.02 -10.22 3.24
C VAL A 151 19.46 -10.70 3.44
N PHE A 152 19.65 -11.98 3.78
CA PHE A 152 20.97 -12.60 3.93
C PHE A 152 21.77 -12.56 2.63
N LEU A 153 21.16 -12.94 1.50
CA LEU A 153 21.83 -12.94 0.20
C LEU A 153 22.24 -11.53 -0.21
N LEU A 154 21.34 -10.55 -0.07
CA LEU A 154 21.61 -9.15 -0.39
C LEU A 154 22.72 -8.55 0.48
N THR A 155 22.70 -8.84 1.78
CA THR A 155 23.76 -8.42 2.70
C THR A 155 25.10 -8.98 2.27
N ARG A 156 25.16 -10.27 1.92
CA ARG A 156 26.38 -10.93 1.44
C ARG A 156 26.89 -10.37 0.12
N MET A 157 26.00 -10.08 -0.83
CA MET A 157 26.36 -9.47 -2.11
C MET A 157 27.04 -8.11 -1.89
N LYS A 158 26.49 -7.29 -1.00
CA LYS A 158 27.03 -5.97 -0.64
C LYS A 158 28.38 -6.07 0.07
N THR A 159 28.57 -7.03 0.97
CA THR A 159 29.82 -7.17 1.75
C THR A 159 30.96 -7.87 1.00
N LEU A 160 30.64 -8.83 0.12
CA LEU A 160 31.64 -9.73 -0.48
C LEU A 160 31.81 -9.55 -2.00
N GLN A 161 31.08 -8.64 -2.65
CA GLN A 161 31.08 -8.45 -4.11
C GLN A 161 30.80 -9.74 -4.92
N LEU A 162 30.07 -10.71 -4.35
CA LEU A 162 29.71 -11.99 -4.97
C LEU A 162 28.39 -11.94 -5.78
N ALA A 163 27.99 -10.76 -6.27
CA ALA A 163 26.67 -10.52 -6.86
C ALA A 163 26.27 -11.47 -8.00
N PRO A 164 27.14 -11.79 -8.98
CA PRO A 164 26.74 -12.68 -10.08
C PRO A 164 26.44 -14.10 -9.61
N LEU A 165 27.25 -14.63 -8.69
CA LEU A 165 27.15 -16.01 -8.21
C LEU A 165 25.92 -16.24 -7.34
N LEU A 166 25.43 -15.24 -6.60
CA LEU A 166 24.30 -15.40 -5.68
C LEU A 166 22.95 -14.97 -6.29
N SER A 167 22.96 -14.35 -7.47
CA SER A 167 21.76 -13.81 -8.13
C SER A 167 20.65 -14.84 -8.35
N HIS A 168 21.01 -16.04 -8.80
CA HIS A 168 20.06 -17.13 -9.03
C HIS A 168 19.36 -17.58 -7.74
N TYR A 169 20.06 -17.57 -6.61
CA TYR A 169 19.47 -17.89 -5.31
C TYR A 169 18.48 -16.83 -4.84
N VAL A 170 18.75 -15.55 -5.10
CA VAL A 170 17.79 -14.47 -4.81
C VAL A 170 16.50 -14.70 -5.60
N ILE A 171 16.62 -15.07 -6.88
CA ILE A 171 15.47 -15.39 -7.74
C ILE A 171 14.70 -16.59 -7.19
N TYR A 172 15.36 -17.64 -6.71
CA TYR A 172 14.66 -18.79 -6.12
C TYR A 172 13.85 -18.39 -4.88
N ALA A 173 14.43 -17.62 -3.95
CA ALA A 173 13.71 -17.16 -2.78
C ALA A 173 12.52 -16.26 -3.16
N LEU A 174 12.71 -15.30 -4.08
CA LEU A 174 11.65 -14.40 -4.54
C LEU A 174 10.52 -15.15 -5.26
N ARG A 175 10.82 -16.17 -6.07
CA ARG A 175 9.80 -16.96 -6.77
C ARG A 175 9.01 -17.87 -5.83
N VAL A 176 9.62 -18.40 -4.76
CA VAL A 176 8.85 -19.11 -3.74
C VAL A 176 7.97 -18.14 -2.96
N LEU A 177 8.50 -16.97 -2.58
CA LEU A 177 7.69 -15.90 -1.99
C LEU A 177 6.52 -15.47 -2.89
N GLU A 178 6.73 -15.40 -4.22
CA GLU A 178 5.68 -15.09 -5.19
C GLU A 178 4.60 -16.18 -5.21
N LYS A 179 4.99 -17.45 -5.14
CA LYS A 179 4.04 -18.58 -5.06
C LYS A 179 3.22 -18.51 -3.78
N LEU A 180 3.85 -18.29 -2.63
CA LEU A 180 3.16 -18.08 -1.34
C LEU A 180 2.24 -16.85 -1.39
N TYR A 181 2.69 -15.76 -2.00
CA TYR A 181 1.88 -14.56 -2.18
C TYR A 181 0.61 -14.85 -2.98
N LYS A 182 0.71 -15.59 -4.09
CA LYS A 182 -0.45 -16.01 -4.89
C LYS A 182 -1.40 -16.93 -4.12
N VAL A 183 -0.88 -17.85 -3.31
CA VAL A 183 -1.69 -18.67 -2.39
C VAL A 183 -2.43 -17.79 -1.39
N ASN A 184 -1.74 -16.80 -0.81
CA ASN A 184 -2.34 -15.88 0.17
C ASN A 184 -3.46 -15.02 -0.44
N MET A 185 -3.32 -14.59 -1.70
CA MET A 185 -4.37 -13.82 -2.39
C MET A 185 -5.68 -14.61 -2.58
N ASN A 186 -5.60 -15.93 -2.63
CA ASN A 186 -6.79 -16.79 -2.75
C ASN A 186 -7.36 -17.20 -1.38
N ALA A 187 -6.49 -17.47 -0.42
CA ALA A 187 -6.87 -18.05 0.87
C ALA A 187 -6.93 -17.06 2.04
N ASN A 188 -6.48 -15.81 1.84
CA ASN A 188 -6.44 -14.73 2.84
C ASN A 188 -5.85 -15.18 4.19
N ARG A 189 -4.71 -15.89 4.17
CA ARG A 189 -4.10 -16.49 5.37
C ARG A 189 -3.44 -15.46 6.27
N VAL A 190 -2.75 -14.48 5.69
CA VAL A 190 -2.02 -13.42 6.38
C VAL A 190 -2.26 -12.07 5.71
N ALA A 191 -2.05 -11.00 6.47
CA ALA A 191 -2.09 -9.65 5.92
C ALA A 191 -0.98 -9.45 4.85
N TYR A 192 -1.25 -8.60 3.88
CA TYR A 192 -0.36 -8.35 2.74
C TYR A 192 1.02 -7.85 3.15
N ASP A 193 1.08 -7.02 4.19
CA ASP A 193 2.29 -6.39 4.70
C ASP A 193 3.29 -7.38 5.33
N VAL A 194 2.84 -8.58 5.69
CA VAL A 194 3.70 -9.69 6.13
C VAL A 194 4.74 -10.04 5.07
N PHE A 195 4.46 -9.83 3.79
CA PHE A 195 5.39 -10.09 2.70
C PHE A 195 6.46 -9.00 2.50
N TYR A 196 6.32 -7.82 3.11
CA TYR A 196 7.27 -6.73 2.93
C TYR A 196 8.64 -7.06 3.51
N VAL A 197 9.69 -6.85 2.72
CA VAL A 197 11.08 -6.92 3.16
C VAL A 197 11.56 -5.49 3.44
N HIS A 198 11.43 -5.05 4.70
CA HIS A 198 11.68 -3.66 5.09
C HIS A 198 13.13 -3.21 4.86
N GLU A 199 14.07 -4.14 4.95
CA GLU A 199 15.51 -3.94 4.76
C GLU A 199 15.88 -3.59 3.32
N LEU A 200 15.01 -3.85 2.34
CA LEU A 200 15.29 -3.56 0.93
C LEU A 200 15.64 -2.10 0.69
N ASN A 201 15.01 -1.16 1.39
CA ASN A 201 15.32 0.28 1.26
C ASN A 201 16.77 0.62 1.60
N ASN A 202 17.45 -0.20 2.41
CA ASN A 202 18.85 0.01 2.84
C ASN A 202 19.84 -0.84 2.02
N LEU A 203 19.36 -1.96 1.46
CA LEU A 203 20.17 -2.95 0.76
C LEU A 203 20.17 -2.74 -0.76
N VAL A 204 19.11 -2.17 -1.32
CA VAL A 204 18.91 -2.00 -2.77
C VAL A 204 18.65 -0.52 -3.06
N ASN A 205 19.31 0.02 -4.08
CA ASN A 205 18.95 1.34 -4.61
C ASN A 205 17.67 1.22 -5.47
N ILE A 206 16.54 1.57 -4.85
CA ILE A 206 15.21 1.47 -5.45
C ILE A 206 15.06 2.33 -6.71
N GLU A 207 15.74 3.48 -6.80
CA GLU A 207 15.68 4.34 -7.99
C GLU A 207 16.31 3.62 -9.19
N THR A 208 17.50 3.04 -9.00
CA THR A 208 18.19 2.28 -10.05
C THR A 208 17.47 0.98 -10.41
N ASP A 209 16.87 0.29 -9.44
CA ASP A 209 16.06 -0.91 -9.67
C ASP A 209 14.83 -0.58 -10.53
N TYR A 210 14.14 0.52 -10.22
CA TYR A 210 13.01 1.00 -11.00
C TYR A 210 13.41 1.35 -12.44
N LEU A 211 14.48 2.12 -12.64
CA LEU A 211 14.95 2.47 -13.97
C LEU A 211 15.35 1.23 -14.78
N TYR A 212 16.00 0.27 -14.14
CA TYR A 212 16.35 -1.01 -14.76
C TYR A 212 15.09 -1.78 -15.18
N TRP A 213 14.12 -1.94 -14.29
CA TRP A 213 12.85 -2.59 -14.60
C TRP A 213 12.06 -1.86 -15.70
N ALA A 214 11.95 -0.53 -15.63
CA ALA A 214 11.25 0.28 -16.61
C ALA A 214 11.88 0.15 -18.01
N SER A 215 13.21 0.09 -18.09
CA SER A 215 13.92 -0.13 -19.35
C SER A 215 13.64 -1.51 -19.96
N GLN A 216 13.59 -2.57 -19.14
CA GLN A 216 13.22 -3.91 -19.58
C GLN A 216 11.78 -3.93 -20.09
N GLN A 217 10.86 -3.25 -19.40
CA GLN A 217 9.47 -3.11 -19.80
C GLN A 217 9.28 -2.33 -21.11
N ALA A 218 10.25 -1.51 -21.51
CA ALA A 218 10.30 -0.79 -22.78
C ALA A 218 11.05 -1.55 -23.89
N GLY A 219 11.55 -2.76 -23.62
CA GLY A 219 12.31 -3.56 -24.60
C GLY A 219 13.75 -3.08 -24.82
N VAL A 220 14.25 -2.17 -23.98
CA VAL A 220 15.63 -1.64 -24.08
C VAL A 220 16.57 -2.56 -23.29
N LYS A 221 17.51 -3.20 -24.00
CA LYS A 221 18.55 -4.04 -23.36
C LYS A 221 19.65 -3.14 -22.81
N ILE A 222 19.50 -2.68 -21.57
CA ILE A 222 20.59 -2.02 -20.84
C ILE A 222 21.56 -3.10 -20.34
N GLN A 223 22.86 -2.96 -20.64
CA GLN A 223 23.89 -3.82 -20.06
C GLN A 223 23.89 -3.65 -18.53
N PRO A 224 24.00 -4.74 -17.74
CA PRO A 224 23.90 -4.71 -16.28
C PRO A 224 25.03 -3.96 -15.57
N ALA A 225 25.87 -3.19 -16.28
CA ALA A 225 26.92 -2.35 -15.70
C ALA A 225 26.39 -1.27 -14.75
N ILE A 226 25.08 -0.96 -14.78
CA ILE A 226 24.41 0.00 -13.89
C ILE A 226 23.78 -0.67 -12.66
N ALA A 227 23.50 -1.98 -12.71
CA ALA A 227 22.81 -2.69 -11.63
C ALA A 227 23.82 -3.48 -10.78
N GLU A 228 24.01 -3.06 -9.52
CA GLU A 228 24.83 -3.80 -8.54
C GLU A 228 24.31 -5.24 -8.31
N ILE A 229 23.01 -5.47 -8.58
CA ILE A 229 22.32 -6.75 -8.43
C ILE A 229 21.53 -7.03 -9.72
N PRO A 230 21.74 -8.16 -10.42
CA PRO A 230 21.04 -8.47 -11.68
C PRO A 230 19.63 -9.05 -11.43
N VAL A 231 18.88 -8.46 -10.50
CA VAL A 231 17.50 -8.85 -10.14
C VAL A 231 16.68 -7.58 -10.02
N ALA A 232 15.60 -7.48 -10.81
CA ALA A 232 14.67 -6.36 -10.77
C ALA A 232 13.59 -6.61 -9.71
N PHE A 233 13.73 -6.01 -8.52
CA PHE A 233 12.78 -6.17 -7.41
C PHE A 233 11.40 -5.61 -7.73
N CYS A 234 11.31 -4.60 -8.59
CA CYS A 234 10.04 -4.11 -9.16
C CYS A 234 9.20 -5.20 -9.87
N THR A 235 9.80 -6.34 -10.23
CA THR A 235 9.07 -7.52 -10.75
C THR A 235 8.25 -8.23 -9.66
N TYR A 236 8.63 -8.05 -8.39
CA TYR A 236 8.02 -8.67 -7.22
C TYR A 236 7.43 -7.59 -6.30
N PRO A 237 6.44 -6.77 -6.74
CA PRO A 237 5.98 -5.60 -5.98
C PRO A 237 5.49 -5.91 -4.57
N PHE A 238 5.07 -7.15 -4.29
CA PHE A 238 4.60 -7.59 -2.97
C PHE A 238 5.69 -7.65 -1.89
N VAL A 239 6.98 -7.63 -2.24
CA VAL A 239 8.08 -7.57 -1.26
C VAL A 239 8.48 -6.13 -0.93
N LEU A 240 8.03 -5.15 -1.72
CA LEU A 240 8.38 -3.74 -1.57
C LEU A 240 7.37 -3.09 -0.63
N ASN A 241 7.86 -2.45 0.43
CA ASN A 241 6.98 -1.71 1.33
C ASN A 241 6.54 -0.36 0.72
N ALA A 242 5.57 0.27 1.38
CA ALA A 242 5.02 1.56 0.97
C ALA A 242 6.12 2.63 0.71
N ARG A 243 7.16 2.69 1.56
CA ARG A 243 8.31 3.59 1.39
C ARG A 243 9.09 3.36 0.10
N ALA A 244 9.40 2.11 -0.22
CA ALA A 244 10.10 1.75 -1.46
C ALA A 244 9.25 2.12 -2.68
N LYS A 245 7.95 1.81 -2.64
CA LYS A 245 7.05 2.12 -3.76
C LYS A 245 6.87 3.64 -3.96
N THR A 246 6.78 4.44 -2.89
CA THR A 246 6.80 5.90 -3.02
C THR A 246 8.06 6.40 -3.70
N LYS A 247 9.23 5.85 -3.36
CA LYS A 247 10.51 6.17 -4.01
C LYS A 247 10.48 5.82 -5.51
N MET A 248 9.86 4.71 -5.90
CA MET A 248 9.68 4.32 -7.31
C MET A 248 8.79 5.32 -8.05
N LEU A 249 7.65 5.70 -7.46
CA LEU A 249 6.75 6.69 -8.05
C LEU A 249 7.43 8.07 -8.18
N GLN A 250 8.24 8.45 -7.19
CA GLN A 250 9.09 9.64 -7.24
C GLN A 250 10.09 9.60 -8.40
N THR A 251 10.73 8.46 -8.59
CA THR A 251 11.67 8.25 -9.69
C THR A 251 10.96 8.30 -11.03
N ASP A 252 9.78 7.69 -11.15
CA ASP A 252 8.98 7.74 -12.38
C ASP A 252 8.54 9.16 -12.71
N ALA A 253 7.97 9.89 -11.75
CA ALA A 253 7.53 11.26 -11.96
C ALA A 253 8.69 12.17 -12.36
N ALA A 254 9.84 12.07 -11.68
CA ALA A 254 11.03 12.84 -12.03
C ALA A 254 11.52 12.52 -13.45
N LEU A 255 11.50 11.24 -13.85
CA LEU A 255 11.86 10.82 -15.21
C LEU A 255 10.86 11.39 -16.25
N GLN A 256 9.56 11.29 -15.99
CA GLN A 256 8.51 11.82 -16.87
C GLN A 256 8.61 13.36 -16.99
N MET A 257 8.88 14.07 -15.89
CA MET A 257 9.14 15.51 -15.88
C MET A 257 10.34 15.88 -16.75
N GLN A 258 11.46 15.18 -16.59
CA GLN A 258 12.65 15.42 -17.40
C GLN A 258 12.40 15.15 -18.89
N ILE A 259 11.67 14.08 -19.23
CA ILE A 259 11.30 13.78 -20.62
C ILE A 259 10.42 14.90 -21.19
N ALA A 260 9.43 15.39 -20.44
CA ALA A 260 8.56 16.47 -20.87
C ALA A 260 9.31 17.80 -21.07
N VAL A 261 10.19 18.16 -20.13
CA VAL A 261 11.04 19.36 -20.22
C VAL A 261 11.99 19.27 -21.40
N ASN A 262 12.68 18.13 -21.59
CA ASN A 262 13.59 17.93 -22.71
C ASN A 262 12.86 18.01 -24.06
N ARG A 263 11.66 17.44 -24.14
CA ARG A 263 10.82 17.53 -25.34
C ARG A 263 10.47 18.98 -25.66
N THR A 264 10.00 19.74 -24.69
CA THR A 264 9.74 21.18 -24.88
C THR A 264 11.01 21.97 -25.20
N GLY A 265 12.16 21.59 -24.64
CA GLY A 265 13.46 22.19 -24.99
C GLY A 265 13.81 22.00 -26.46
N VAL A 266 13.65 20.78 -26.99
CA VAL A 266 13.86 20.47 -28.42
C VAL A 266 12.86 21.22 -29.30
N GLU A 267 11.58 21.23 -28.92
CA GLU A 267 10.53 22.00 -29.62
C GLU A 267 10.87 23.50 -29.64
N ASN A 268 11.30 24.07 -28.52
CA ASN A 268 11.70 25.49 -28.43
C ASN A 268 12.91 25.82 -29.30
N ILE A 269 13.93 24.95 -29.33
CA ILE A 269 15.10 25.11 -30.21
C ILE A 269 14.64 25.11 -31.66
N PHE A 270 13.76 24.18 -32.05
CA PHE A 270 13.20 24.12 -33.39
C PHE A 270 12.40 25.40 -33.74
N MET A 271 11.54 25.88 -32.84
CA MET A 271 10.75 27.09 -33.06
C MET A 271 11.66 28.33 -33.19
N LEU A 272 12.68 28.45 -32.35
CA LEU A 272 13.66 29.55 -32.43
C LEU A 272 14.39 29.56 -33.78
N LEU A 273 14.73 28.39 -34.32
CA LEU A 273 15.42 28.25 -35.60
C LEU A 273 14.50 28.44 -36.83
N THR A 274 13.18 28.24 -36.70
CA THR A 274 12.24 28.20 -37.84
C THR A 274 11.24 29.35 -37.88
N LEU A 275 10.64 29.71 -36.74
CA LEU A 275 9.49 30.62 -36.65
C LEU A 275 9.70 31.81 -35.68
N GLY A 276 10.86 31.87 -35.01
CA GLY A 276 11.26 32.97 -34.11
C GLY A 276 10.89 32.75 -32.63
N PRO A 277 11.37 33.63 -31.73
CA PRO A 277 11.36 33.38 -30.27
C PRO A 277 9.99 33.47 -29.59
N PHE A 278 9.00 34.10 -30.22
CA PHE A 278 7.68 34.38 -29.60
C PHE A 278 6.77 33.17 -29.46
N LEU A 279 7.12 32.04 -30.07
CA LEU A 279 6.34 30.79 -30.02
C LEU A 279 6.97 29.74 -29.10
N THR A 280 7.90 30.14 -28.23
CA THR A 280 8.52 29.24 -27.26
C THR A 280 7.57 28.97 -26.09
N SER A 281 7.51 27.72 -25.67
CA SER A 281 6.67 27.25 -24.57
C SER A 281 7.48 27.17 -23.27
N SER A 282 6.80 27.37 -22.13
CA SER A 282 7.42 27.23 -20.81
C SER A 282 7.87 25.78 -20.55
N PRO A 283 9.06 25.57 -19.93
CA PRO A 283 9.47 24.25 -19.45
C PRO A 283 8.70 23.81 -18.20
N PHE A 284 7.95 24.70 -17.56
CA PHE A 284 7.10 24.44 -16.39
C PHE A 284 5.62 24.44 -16.78
N LEU A 285 4.82 23.64 -16.07
CA LEU A 285 3.37 23.81 -16.02
C LEU A 285 3.06 24.95 -15.06
N VAL A 286 2.71 26.12 -15.57
CA VAL A 286 2.42 27.29 -14.75
C VAL A 286 0.91 27.49 -14.69
N LEU A 287 0.34 27.45 -13.48
CA LEU A 287 -1.08 27.71 -13.26
C LEU A 287 -1.26 29.08 -12.62
N HIS A 288 -1.94 29.97 -13.33
CA HIS A 288 -2.26 31.31 -12.84
C HIS A 288 -3.67 31.34 -12.25
N VAL A 289 -3.78 31.65 -10.95
CA VAL A 289 -5.06 31.59 -10.23
C VAL A 289 -5.26 32.80 -9.32
N GLN A 290 -6.53 33.17 -9.10
CA GLN A 290 -6.92 34.19 -8.11
C GLN A 290 -7.58 33.51 -6.91
N ARG A 291 -7.33 34.00 -5.68
CA ARG A 291 -7.94 33.42 -4.47
C ARG A 291 -9.46 33.47 -4.50
N ASP A 292 -10.03 34.60 -4.96
CA ASP A 292 -11.48 34.82 -5.00
C ASP A 292 -12.19 33.99 -6.08
N ASN A 293 -11.45 33.42 -7.04
CA ASN A 293 -12.00 32.66 -8.16
C ASN A 293 -11.23 31.35 -8.44
N LEU A 294 -10.74 30.73 -7.36
CA LEU A 294 -9.78 29.62 -7.43
C LEU A 294 -10.27 28.46 -8.30
N VAL A 295 -11.51 28.03 -8.12
CA VAL A 295 -12.10 26.90 -8.86
C VAL A 295 -12.16 27.18 -10.35
N SER A 296 -12.75 28.31 -10.75
CA SER A 296 -12.95 28.61 -12.17
C SER A 296 -11.62 28.82 -12.91
N ASP A 297 -10.66 29.50 -12.28
CA ASP A 297 -9.34 29.70 -12.88
C ASP A 297 -8.58 28.39 -13.01
N ALA A 298 -8.55 27.56 -11.96
CA ALA A 298 -7.87 26.27 -12.01
C ALA A 298 -8.42 25.35 -13.11
N LEU A 299 -9.74 25.24 -13.22
CA LEU A 299 -10.39 24.41 -14.24
C LEU A 299 -10.13 24.95 -15.66
N ARG A 300 -10.13 26.28 -15.83
CA ARG A 300 -9.79 26.92 -17.11
C ARG A 300 -8.35 26.61 -17.51
N GLU A 301 -7.38 26.85 -16.63
CA GLU A 301 -5.96 26.60 -16.91
C GLU A 301 -5.73 25.13 -17.28
N LEU A 302 -6.26 24.20 -16.49
CA LEU A 302 -6.13 22.76 -16.75
C LEU A 302 -6.79 22.30 -18.06
N SER A 303 -7.84 22.97 -18.51
CA SER A 303 -8.52 22.64 -19.77
C SER A 303 -7.71 23.03 -21.02
N ILE A 304 -6.79 23.99 -20.91
CA ILE A 304 -6.01 24.53 -22.03
C ILE A 304 -4.70 23.75 -22.22
N HIS A 305 -4.18 23.13 -21.15
CA HIS A 305 -2.90 22.42 -21.18
C HIS A 305 -2.99 21.05 -21.86
N SER A 306 -1.95 20.72 -22.63
CA SER A 306 -1.81 19.40 -23.26
C SER A 306 -1.34 18.33 -22.29
N ASP A 307 -1.51 17.07 -22.65
CA ASP A 307 -1.05 15.90 -21.90
C ASP A 307 0.44 15.94 -21.56
N VAL A 308 1.25 16.53 -22.45
CA VAL A 308 2.69 16.69 -22.25
C VAL A 308 2.98 17.80 -21.24
N ASP A 309 2.18 18.87 -21.25
CA ASP A 309 2.33 19.98 -20.31
C ASP A 309 2.01 19.55 -18.88
N LEU A 310 0.97 18.72 -18.70
CA LEU A 310 0.60 18.17 -17.39
C LEU A 310 1.70 17.35 -16.72
N LYS A 311 2.68 16.87 -17.49
CA LYS A 311 3.83 16.10 -16.98
C LYS A 311 5.05 16.98 -16.65
N LYS A 312 5.02 18.28 -16.96
CA LYS A 312 6.10 19.21 -16.60
C LYS A 312 6.08 19.50 -15.09
N PRO A 313 7.20 19.99 -14.51
CA PRO A 313 7.21 20.44 -13.13
C PRO A 313 6.17 21.56 -12.93
N LEU A 314 5.34 21.41 -11.89
CA LEU A 314 4.26 22.34 -11.57
C LEU A 314 4.79 23.59 -10.87
N LYS A 315 4.22 24.75 -11.22
CA LYS A 315 4.40 26.02 -10.54
C LYS A 315 3.05 26.72 -10.42
N VAL A 316 2.64 27.04 -9.20
CA VAL A 316 1.41 27.79 -8.97
C VAL A 316 1.72 29.26 -8.70
N VAL A 317 0.95 30.16 -9.32
CA VAL A 317 1.09 31.61 -9.14
C VAL A 317 -0.26 32.22 -8.76
N PHE A 318 -0.38 32.68 -7.51
CA PHE A 318 -1.50 33.53 -7.10
C PHE A 318 -1.29 34.95 -7.64
N LEU A 319 -2.21 35.41 -8.49
CA LEU A 319 -2.10 36.72 -9.12
C LEU A 319 -2.24 37.83 -8.06
N GLY A 320 -1.23 38.71 -8.00
CA GLY A 320 -1.18 39.82 -7.03
C GLY A 320 -0.38 39.53 -5.76
N GLU A 321 0.18 38.32 -5.60
CA GLU A 321 1.00 37.94 -4.44
C GLU A 321 2.48 37.79 -4.82
N GLU A 322 3.37 38.38 -4.01
CA GLU A 322 4.82 38.19 -4.12
C GLU A 322 5.24 36.90 -3.39
N ALA A 323 4.87 35.75 -3.97
CA ALA A 323 5.29 34.44 -3.45
C ALA A 323 6.12 33.68 -4.49
N VAL A 324 7.29 33.19 -4.06
CA VAL A 324 8.09 32.22 -4.83
C VAL A 324 7.66 30.81 -4.42
N ASP A 325 7.18 30.04 -5.39
CA ASP A 325 6.73 28.67 -5.14
C ASP A 325 7.91 27.71 -4.96
N ASP A 326 8.35 27.56 -3.70
CA ASP A 326 9.26 26.49 -3.26
C ASP A 326 8.47 25.24 -2.76
N GLY A 327 7.21 25.08 -3.19
CA GLY A 327 6.31 23.97 -2.85
C GLY A 327 5.21 24.32 -1.84
N GLY A 328 5.38 25.39 -1.06
CA GLY A 328 4.36 25.85 -0.10
C GLY A 328 3.09 26.38 -0.79
N VAL A 329 3.26 27.12 -1.89
CA VAL A 329 2.15 27.68 -2.68
C VAL A 329 1.40 26.57 -3.40
N THR A 330 2.12 25.61 -4.00
CA THR A 330 1.52 24.42 -4.60
C THR A 330 0.72 23.60 -3.57
N LYS A 331 1.24 23.40 -2.35
CA LYS A 331 0.52 22.69 -1.29
C LYS A 331 -0.78 23.40 -0.91
N GLU A 332 -0.72 24.72 -0.71
CA GLU A 332 -1.89 25.54 -0.38
C GLU A 332 -2.97 25.47 -1.48
N PHE A 333 -2.54 25.59 -2.74
CA PHE A 333 -3.42 25.49 -3.90
C PHE A 333 -4.24 24.19 -3.89
N PHE A 334 -3.61 23.03 -3.71
CA PHE A 334 -4.32 21.76 -3.68
C PHE A 334 -5.28 21.67 -2.48
N LEU A 335 -4.85 22.12 -1.29
CA LEU A 335 -5.68 22.07 -0.09
C LEU A 335 -6.95 22.91 -0.23
N LEU A 336 -6.83 24.15 -0.71
CA LEU A 336 -7.97 25.05 -0.89
C LEU A 336 -8.92 24.54 -1.99
N LEU A 337 -8.36 24.20 -3.16
CA LEU A 337 -9.13 23.82 -4.32
C LEU A 337 -9.89 22.50 -4.12
N LEU A 338 -9.24 21.47 -3.56
CA LEU A 338 -9.89 20.18 -3.32
C LEU A 338 -10.86 20.23 -2.14
N LYS A 339 -10.61 21.06 -1.11
CA LYS A 339 -11.61 21.31 -0.06
C LYS A 339 -12.88 21.92 -0.64
N GLU A 340 -12.74 22.87 -1.56
CA GLU A 340 -13.88 23.53 -2.19
C GLU A 340 -14.61 22.59 -3.16
N LEU A 341 -13.92 21.93 -4.09
CA LEU A 341 -14.52 21.07 -5.11
C LEU A 341 -15.21 19.81 -4.56
N LEU A 342 -14.77 19.31 -3.41
CA LEU A 342 -15.35 18.13 -2.78
C LEU A 342 -16.52 18.46 -1.83
N ASP A 343 -16.81 19.74 -1.65
CA ASP A 343 -17.93 20.19 -0.83
C ASP A 343 -19.26 19.75 -1.50
N PRO A 344 -20.18 19.11 -0.74
CA PRO A 344 -21.48 18.69 -1.24
C PRO A 344 -22.30 19.83 -1.89
N LYS A 345 -22.02 21.10 -1.58
CA LYS A 345 -22.67 22.27 -2.20
C LYS A 345 -22.53 22.31 -3.73
N TYR A 346 -21.49 21.69 -4.30
CA TYR A 346 -21.31 21.60 -5.76
C TYR A 346 -22.14 20.48 -6.40
N GLY A 347 -22.77 19.59 -5.62
CA GLY A 347 -23.60 18.50 -6.14
C GLY A 347 -22.84 17.42 -6.92
N MET A 348 -21.51 17.41 -6.86
CA MET A 348 -20.66 16.40 -7.50
C MET A 348 -20.49 15.14 -6.65
N PHE A 349 -20.40 15.33 -5.33
CA PHE A 349 -20.18 14.27 -4.35
C PHE A 349 -21.23 14.36 -3.24
N THR A 350 -21.60 13.20 -2.72
CA THR A 350 -22.50 13.02 -1.58
C THR A 350 -21.69 12.58 -0.37
N GLN A 351 -21.93 13.21 0.77
CA GLN A 351 -21.33 12.81 2.03
C GLN A 351 -22.20 11.79 2.76
N TYR A 352 -21.58 10.72 3.25
CA TYR A 352 -22.23 9.68 4.05
C TYR A 352 -22.05 9.99 5.53
N GLU A 353 -23.15 10.26 6.24
CA GLU A 353 -23.09 10.78 7.61
C GLU A 353 -22.36 9.86 8.59
N GLN A 354 -22.57 8.54 8.51
CA GLN A 354 -21.99 7.61 9.49
C GLN A 354 -20.48 7.41 9.30
N SER A 355 -20.02 7.35 8.05
CA SER A 355 -18.59 7.15 7.73
C SER A 355 -17.83 8.47 7.61
N ARG A 356 -18.53 9.58 7.38
CA ARG A 356 -17.99 10.90 6.98
C ARG A 356 -17.21 10.87 5.67
N LEU A 357 -17.36 9.81 4.89
CA LEU A 357 -16.74 9.64 3.58
C LEU A 357 -17.60 10.31 2.51
N ILE A 358 -16.97 10.63 1.38
CA ILE A 358 -17.65 11.17 0.21
C ILE A 358 -17.63 10.15 -0.94
N TRP A 359 -18.69 10.13 -1.73
CA TRP A 359 -18.79 9.34 -2.95
C TRP A 359 -19.45 10.13 -4.07
N PHE A 360 -19.27 9.70 -5.31
CA PHE A 360 -19.89 10.34 -6.48
C PHE A 360 -21.42 10.39 -6.31
N SER A 361 -22.02 11.54 -6.59
CA SER A 361 -23.48 11.68 -6.61
C SER A 361 -24.07 10.94 -7.81
N GLU A 362 -25.07 10.08 -7.58
CA GLU A 362 -25.73 9.30 -8.65
C GLU A 362 -26.43 10.21 -9.67
N LYS A 363 -26.96 11.34 -9.20
CA LYS A 363 -27.54 12.39 -10.05
C LYS A 363 -26.84 13.71 -9.78
N THR A 364 -26.18 14.23 -10.81
CA THR A 364 -25.50 15.51 -10.79
C THR A 364 -25.92 16.36 -12.00
N PHE A 365 -25.98 17.67 -11.80
CA PHE A 365 -26.21 18.65 -12.88
C PHE A 365 -24.90 19.24 -13.42
N VAL A 366 -23.77 18.79 -12.87
CA VAL A 366 -22.44 19.25 -13.26
C VAL A 366 -21.97 18.45 -14.48
N GLU A 367 -21.33 19.14 -15.43
CA GLU A 367 -20.79 18.52 -16.64
C GLU A 367 -19.71 17.47 -16.33
N GLN A 368 -19.67 16.40 -17.13
CA GLN A 368 -18.70 15.31 -17.01
C GLN A 368 -17.23 15.80 -17.03
N ASN A 369 -16.95 16.90 -17.75
CA ASN A 369 -15.60 17.45 -17.85
C ASN A 369 -15.05 17.92 -16.49
N TRP A 370 -15.89 18.32 -15.54
CA TRP A 370 -15.44 18.69 -14.20
C TRP A 370 -14.83 17.49 -13.46
N PHE A 371 -15.45 16.32 -13.57
CA PHE A 371 -14.91 15.10 -12.99
C PHE A 371 -13.54 14.75 -13.60
N HIS A 372 -13.39 14.95 -14.92
CA HIS A 372 -12.10 14.79 -15.60
C HIS A 372 -11.02 15.73 -15.04
N LEU A 373 -11.33 17.01 -14.86
CA LEU A 373 -10.40 18.00 -14.32
C LEU A 373 -10.06 17.73 -12.85
N ILE A 374 -11.01 17.28 -12.03
CA ILE A 374 -10.73 16.82 -10.66
C ILE A 374 -9.82 15.58 -10.66
N GLY A 375 -10.03 14.67 -11.61
CA GLY A 375 -9.12 13.56 -11.84
C GLY A 375 -7.68 14.05 -12.06
N ILE A 376 -7.50 15.01 -12.98
CA ILE A 376 -6.20 15.64 -13.25
C ILE A 376 -5.62 16.27 -11.99
N LEU A 377 -6.41 17.01 -11.20
CA LEU A 377 -5.97 17.61 -9.94
C LEU A 377 -5.46 16.57 -8.94
N CYS A 378 -6.21 15.49 -8.74
CA CYS A 378 -5.80 14.40 -7.86
C CYS A 378 -4.52 13.72 -8.37
N GLY A 379 -4.40 13.53 -9.69
CA GLY A 379 -3.20 13.01 -10.33
C GLY A 379 -1.99 13.92 -10.14
N LEU A 380 -2.16 15.24 -10.30
CA LEU A 380 -1.12 16.25 -10.09
C LEU A 380 -0.67 16.31 -8.63
N ALA A 381 -1.58 16.18 -7.66
CA ALA A 381 -1.22 16.17 -6.24
C ALA A 381 -0.25 15.01 -5.94
N ILE A 382 -0.53 13.81 -6.44
CA ILE A 382 0.34 12.64 -6.29
C ILE A 382 1.66 12.81 -7.04
N TYR A 383 1.59 13.28 -8.28
CA TYR A 383 2.76 13.49 -9.16
C TYR A 383 3.75 14.50 -8.58
N ASN A 384 3.25 15.44 -7.77
CA ASN A 384 4.04 16.44 -7.04
C ASN A 384 4.23 16.11 -5.55
N PHE A 385 3.92 14.89 -5.11
CA PHE A 385 4.10 14.40 -3.74
C PHE A 385 3.43 15.27 -2.66
N THR A 386 2.30 15.87 -3.00
CA THR A 386 1.49 16.66 -2.09
C THR A 386 0.42 15.78 -1.47
N VAL A 387 0.46 15.65 -0.14
CA VAL A 387 -0.59 14.97 0.63
C VAL A 387 -1.82 15.87 0.69
N VAL A 388 -2.96 15.33 0.31
CA VAL A 388 -4.25 16.03 0.35
C VAL A 388 -5.26 15.19 1.11
N ASP A 389 -6.03 15.83 1.97
CA ASP A 389 -7.07 15.17 2.74
C ASP A 389 -8.31 14.88 1.88
N LEU A 390 -8.27 13.75 1.16
CA LEU A 390 -9.39 13.25 0.39
C LEU A 390 -10.19 12.24 1.20
N HIS A 391 -11.45 12.55 1.45
CA HIS A 391 -12.36 11.71 2.23
C HIS A 391 -13.00 10.58 1.38
N PHE A 392 -12.32 10.12 0.33
CA PHE A 392 -12.81 9.01 -0.48
C PHE A 392 -12.54 7.65 0.19
N PRO A 393 -13.46 6.68 0.06
CA PRO A 393 -13.25 5.31 0.56
C PRO A 393 -12.14 4.57 -0.23
N LEU A 394 -11.61 3.48 0.35
CA LEU A 394 -10.59 2.62 -0.28
C LEU A 394 -10.99 2.14 -1.69
N VAL A 395 -12.29 1.95 -1.92
CA VAL A 395 -12.84 1.48 -3.21
C VAL A 395 -12.53 2.42 -4.38
N LEU A 396 -12.33 3.72 -4.15
CA LEU A 396 -11.87 4.63 -5.22
C LEU A 396 -10.54 4.13 -5.81
N TYR A 397 -9.60 3.81 -4.93
CA TYR A 397 -8.26 3.35 -5.29
C TYR A 397 -8.27 1.93 -5.83
N LYS A 398 -9.18 1.07 -5.34
CA LYS A 398 -9.44 -0.23 -5.96
C LYS A 398 -9.86 -0.06 -7.42
N LYS A 399 -10.83 0.81 -7.70
CA LYS A 399 -11.30 1.05 -9.06
C LYS A 399 -10.22 1.65 -9.97
N LEU A 400 -9.40 2.59 -9.48
CA LEU A 400 -8.26 3.13 -10.23
C LEU A 400 -7.23 2.05 -10.60
N LEU A 401 -7.08 1.01 -9.77
CA LEU A 401 -6.19 -0.12 -9.99
C LEU A 401 -6.87 -1.34 -10.63
N ASN A 402 -8.12 -1.20 -11.10
CA ASN A 402 -8.94 -2.28 -11.68
C ASN A 402 -9.17 -3.47 -10.75
N VAL A 403 -9.26 -3.24 -9.44
CA VAL A 403 -9.65 -4.22 -8.42
C VAL A 403 -11.17 -4.18 -8.21
N LYS A 404 -11.84 -5.34 -8.25
CA LYS A 404 -13.31 -5.43 -8.07
C LYS A 404 -13.71 -4.97 -6.65
N PRO A 405 -14.71 -4.08 -6.52
CA PRO A 405 -15.32 -3.76 -5.25
C PRO A 405 -15.96 -4.98 -4.58
N SER A 406 -16.04 -4.96 -3.26
CA SER A 406 -16.55 -6.04 -2.42
C SER A 406 -17.58 -5.50 -1.42
N LEU A 407 -18.27 -6.39 -0.71
CA LEU A 407 -19.19 -5.99 0.36
C LEU A 407 -18.47 -5.22 1.48
N ASP A 408 -17.20 -5.53 1.75
CA ASP A 408 -16.43 -4.81 2.77
C ASP A 408 -16.19 -3.35 2.38
N ASP A 409 -16.10 -3.05 1.09
CA ASP A 409 -16.03 -1.66 0.60
C ASP A 409 -17.33 -0.91 0.85
N LEU A 410 -18.47 -1.58 0.74
CA LEU A 410 -19.76 -0.98 1.10
C LEU A 410 -19.90 -0.80 2.62
N LYS A 411 -19.37 -1.72 3.42
CA LYS A 411 -19.33 -1.55 4.89
C LYS A 411 -18.49 -0.34 5.30
N GLU A 412 -17.43 -0.02 4.56
CA GLU A 412 -16.64 1.19 4.77
C GLU A 412 -17.43 2.46 4.40
N LEU A 413 -18.03 2.49 3.20
CA LEU A 413 -18.77 3.66 2.71
C LEU A 413 -20.08 3.89 3.49
N SER A 414 -20.90 2.85 3.60
CA SER A 414 -22.25 2.84 4.18
C SER A 414 -22.37 1.67 5.17
N PRO A 415 -21.92 1.85 6.43
CA PRO A 415 -21.86 0.76 7.41
C PRO A 415 -23.21 0.09 7.68
N THR A 416 -24.31 0.84 7.60
CA THR A 416 -25.66 0.30 7.82
C THR A 416 -26.09 -0.60 6.68
N GLU A 417 -25.98 -0.15 5.43
CA GLU A 417 -26.32 -0.98 4.25
C GLU A 417 -25.42 -2.22 4.17
N GLY A 418 -24.11 -2.05 4.39
CA GLY A 418 -23.16 -3.15 4.39
C GLY A 418 -23.46 -4.21 5.46
N ARG A 419 -23.89 -3.80 6.67
CA ARG A 419 -24.34 -4.73 7.72
C ARG A 419 -25.63 -5.46 7.33
N SER A 420 -26.61 -4.77 6.76
CA SER A 420 -27.87 -5.39 6.33
C SER A 420 -27.66 -6.45 5.25
N LEU A 421 -26.80 -6.18 4.26
CA LEU A 421 -26.45 -7.17 3.24
C LEU A 421 -25.62 -8.33 3.78
N GLN A 422 -24.75 -8.08 4.78
CA GLN A 422 -24.04 -9.15 5.47
C GLN A 422 -25.02 -10.06 6.23
N GLN A 423 -26.02 -9.49 6.91
CA GLN A 423 -27.09 -10.26 7.58
C GLN A 423 -27.87 -11.14 6.59
N LEU A 424 -28.16 -10.64 5.39
CA LEU A 424 -28.78 -11.43 4.33
C LEU A 424 -27.91 -12.65 3.93
N LEU A 425 -26.59 -12.46 3.80
CA LEU A 425 -25.65 -13.55 3.49
C LEU A 425 -25.53 -14.58 4.60
N ASP A 426 -25.57 -14.13 5.85
CA ASP A 426 -25.36 -14.97 7.03
C ASP A 426 -26.65 -15.65 7.51
N HIS A 427 -27.81 -15.29 6.95
CA HIS A 427 -29.10 -15.86 7.32
C HIS A 427 -29.10 -17.40 7.12
N PRO A 428 -29.31 -18.21 8.18
CA PRO A 428 -29.17 -19.66 8.08
C PRO A 428 -30.39 -20.34 7.42
N ASP A 429 -31.57 -19.74 7.58
CA ASP A 429 -32.85 -20.35 7.25
C ASP A 429 -33.19 -20.24 5.76
N ASN A 430 -34.13 -21.09 5.30
CA ASN A 430 -34.56 -21.13 3.90
C ASN A 430 -35.67 -20.11 3.58
N ASP A 431 -36.10 -19.33 4.56
CA ASP A 431 -37.20 -18.35 4.48
C ASP A 431 -36.73 -16.95 4.06
N VAL A 432 -35.56 -16.82 3.42
CA VAL A 432 -34.98 -15.54 2.96
C VAL A 432 -35.99 -14.68 2.19
N GLU A 433 -36.78 -15.32 1.32
CA GLU A 433 -37.79 -14.63 0.50
C GLU A 433 -38.89 -13.99 1.36
N ASP A 434 -39.41 -14.71 2.34
CA ASP A 434 -40.49 -14.25 3.22
C ASP A 434 -39.97 -13.30 4.30
N ALA A 435 -38.74 -13.50 4.79
CA ALA A 435 -38.15 -12.71 5.86
C ALA A 435 -37.71 -11.32 5.39
N PHE A 436 -37.15 -11.23 4.18
CA PHE A 436 -36.60 -9.98 3.64
C PHE A 436 -37.51 -9.33 2.59
N CYS A 437 -38.35 -10.11 1.88
CA CYS A 437 -39.23 -9.63 0.82
C CYS A 437 -38.54 -8.73 -0.22
N LEU A 438 -37.29 -9.05 -0.56
CA LEU A 438 -36.49 -8.31 -1.52
C LEU A 438 -36.67 -8.87 -2.93
N THR A 439 -36.58 -7.98 -3.91
CA THR A 439 -36.38 -8.33 -5.33
C THR A 439 -35.04 -7.78 -5.80
N PHE A 440 -34.59 -8.13 -7.01
CA PHE A 440 -33.39 -7.55 -7.62
C PHE A 440 -33.63 -6.11 -8.13
N ALA A 441 -34.33 -5.30 -7.34
CA ALA A 441 -34.53 -3.89 -7.56
C ALA A 441 -34.46 -3.15 -6.20
N ILE A 442 -34.02 -1.90 -6.24
CA ILE A 442 -33.85 -1.06 -5.06
C ILE A 442 -34.53 0.30 -5.27
N PHE A 443 -34.96 0.93 -4.19
CA PHE A 443 -35.45 2.31 -4.24
C PHE A 443 -34.30 3.27 -3.93
N ARG A 444 -34.09 4.27 -4.79
CA ARG A 444 -33.13 5.35 -4.58
C ARG A 444 -33.87 6.68 -4.51
N GLU A 445 -33.57 7.46 -3.48
CA GLU A 445 -34.08 8.82 -3.34
C GLU A 445 -33.04 9.79 -3.88
N ASN A 446 -33.41 10.59 -4.88
CA ASN A 446 -32.57 11.64 -5.45
C ASN A 446 -33.39 12.93 -5.53
N TYR A 447 -32.97 13.97 -4.81
CA TYR A 447 -33.65 15.28 -4.75
C TYR A 447 -35.15 15.18 -4.38
N GLY A 448 -35.50 14.29 -3.44
CA GLY A 448 -36.87 14.06 -2.99
C GLY A 448 -37.72 13.20 -3.93
N ILE A 449 -37.15 12.69 -5.03
CA ILE A 449 -37.81 11.76 -5.94
C ILE A 449 -37.31 10.35 -5.66
N ILE A 450 -38.24 9.44 -5.34
CA ILE A 450 -37.95 8.02 -5.14
C ILE A 450 -38.14 7.29 -6.47
N GLU A 451 -37.07 6.64 -6.94
CA GLU A 451 -37.08 5.87 -8.18
C GLU A 451 -36.75 4.41 -7.90
N LEU A 452 -37.45 3.51 -8.59
CA LEU A 452 -37.16 2.08 -8.58
C LEU A 452 -36.06 1.80 -9.61
N GLN A 453 -34.95 1.27 -9.13
CA GLN A 453 -33.79 0.93 -9.94
C GLN A 453 -33.61 -0.59 -9.96
N GLU A 454 -33.70 -1.20 -11.14
CA GLU A 454 -33.42 -2.62 -11.30
C GLU A 454 -31.90 -2.86 -11.27
N LEU A 455 -31.46 -3.82 -10.44
CA LEU A 455 -30.04 -4.23 -10.33
C LEU A 455 -29.62 -5.15 -11.48
N VAL A 456 -30.58 -5.91 -12.00
CA VAL A 456 -30.44 -6.76 -13.20
C VAL A 456 -31.66 -6.55 -14.09
N PRO A 457 -31.58 -6.82 -15.41
CA PRO A 457 -32.72 -6.65 -16.30
C PRO A 457 -33.96 -7.43 -15.85
N GLY A 458 -35.08 -6.74 -15.60
CA GLY A 458 -36.31 -7.35 -15.09
C GLY A 458 -36.27 -7.74 -13.61
N GLY A 459 -35.28 -7.23 -12.87
CA GLY A 459 -34.98 -7.59 -11.49
C GLY A 459 -36.12 -7.34 -10.50
N ASN A 460 -37.04 -6.42 -10.80
CA ASN A 460 -38.23 -6.19 -9.97
C ASN A 460 -39.15 -7.42 -9.87
N LYS A 461 -39.04 -8.38 -10.80
CA LYS A 461 -39.83 -9.63 -10.79
C LYS A 461 -39.05 -10.82 -10.22
N VAL A 462 -37.78 -10.64 -9.89
CA VAL A 462 -36.90 -11.70 -9.39
C VAL A 462 -36.77 -11.55 -7.89
N ALA A 463 -37.41 -12.46 -7.13
CA ALA A 463 -37.30 -12.48 -5.68
C ALA A 463 -35.90 -12.95 -5.22
N VAL A 464 -35.43 -12.40 -4.11
CA VAL A 464 -34.19 -12.81 -3.45
C VAL A 464 -34.46 -14.03 -2.58
N LYS A 465 -33.71 -15.10 -2.82
CA LYS A 465 -33.81 -16.41 -2.19
C LYS A 465 -32.44 -16.86 -1.70
N LYS A 466 -32.39 -17.94 -0.94
CA LYS A 466 -31.14 -18.46 -0.36
C LYS A 466 -30.09 -18.81 -1.42
N GLU A 467 -30.52 -19.27 -2.59
CA GLU A 467 -29.65 -19.71 -3.68
C GLU A 467 -29.02 -18.52 -4.42
N ASN A 468 -29.76 -17.42 -4.59
CA ASN A 468 -29.34 -16.25 -5.39
C ASN A 468 -28.94 -15.02 -4.55
N ARG A 469 -29.03 -15.08 -3.21
CA ARG A 469 -28.67 -13.95 -2.33
C ARG A 469 -27.25 -13.41 -2.53
N LYS A 470 -26.30 -14.28 -2.87
CA LYS A 470 -24.92 -13.87 -3.17
C LYS A 470 -24.89 -13.00 -4.43
N GLU A 471 -25.62 -13.39 -5.46
CA GLU A 471 -25.76 -12.64 -6.71
C GLU A 471 -26.47 -11.30 -6.47
N TYR A 472 -27.49 -11.25 -5.59
CA TYR A 472 -28.14 -10.00 -5.21
C TYR A 472 -27.16 -9.03 -4.55
N VAL A 473 -26.37 -9.50 -3.57
CA VAL A 473 -25.37 -8.66 -2.89
C VAL A 473 -24.30 -8.19 -3.86
N GLU A 474 -23.81 -9.06 -4.75
CA GLU A 474 -22.85 -8.67 -5.79
C GLU A 474 -23.43 -7.63 -6.75
N ALA A 475 -24.69 -7.79 -7.18
CA ALA A 475 -25.36 -6.83 -8.06
C ALA A 475 -25.62 -5.48 -7.36
N TYR A 476 -25.91 -5.49 -6.06
CA TYR A 476 -26.05 -4.27 -5.26
C TYR A 476 -24.72 -3.52 -5.17
N VAL A 477 -23.64 -4.21 -4.82
CA VAL A 477 -22.28 -3.63 -4.74
C VAL A 477 -21.83 -3.11 -6.10
N ASP A 478 -22.07 -3.86 -7.19
CA ASP A 478 -21.77 -3.44 -8.55
C ASP A 478 -22.59 -2.20 -8.96
N PHE A 479 -23.87 -2.14 -8.56
CA PHE A 479 -24.69 -0.96 -8.81
C PHE A 479 -24.11 0.29 -8.16
N ILE A 480 -23.82 0.27 -6.85
CA ILE A 480 -23.32 1.43 -6.09
C ILE A 480 -21.97 1.92 -6.59
N PHE A 481 -21.04 1.00 -6.90
CA PHE A 481 -19.67 1.36 -7.22
C PHE A 481 -19.36 1.41 -8.71
N ASN A 482 -20.21 0.86 -9.58
CA ASN A 482 -19.98 0.85 -11.02
C ASN A 482 -21.15 1.45 -11.79
N ASN A 483 -22.36 0.88 -11.71
CA ASN A 483 -23.43 1.25 -12.64
C ASN A 483 -23.97 2.66 -12.39
N SER A 484 -24.18 3.04 -11.13
CA SER A 484 -24.77 4.33 -10.74
C SER A 484 -23.89 5.54 -11.09
N ILE A 485 -22.58 5.34 -11.20
CA ILE A 485 -21.60 6.43 -11.32
C ILE A 485 -20.66 6.27 -12.52
N ARG A 486 -20.96 5.31 -13.43
CA ARG A 486 -20.05 4.84 -14.49
C ARG A 486 -19.41 5.98 -15.27
N GLU A 487 -20.22 6.89 -15.81
CA GLU A 487 -19.73 7.98 -16.66
C GLU A 487 -18.87 8.98 -15.88
N LEU A 488 -19.30 9.32 -14.65
CA LEU A 488 -18.60 10.26 -13.78
C LEU A 488 -17.23 9.71 -13.36
N PHE A 489 -17.20 8.44 -12.95
CA PHE A 489 -15.95 7.79 -12.57
C PHE A 489 -15.01 7.57 -13.77
N LEU A 490 -15.53 7.26 -14.96
CA LEU A 490 -14.68 7.13 -16.15
C LEU A 490 -14.03 8.46 -16.52
N ALA A 491 -14.77 9.58 -16.43
CA ALA A 491 -14.20 10.91 -16.64
C ALA A 491 -13.10 11.20 -15.61
N PHE A 492 -13.38 11.00 -14.32
CA PHE A 492 -12.41 11.15 -13.23
C PHE A 492 -11.17 10.27 -13.40
N SER A 493 -11.35 8.98 -13.64
CA SER A 493 -10.27 8.01 -13.81
C SER A 493 -9.40 8.36 -15.01
N SER A 494 -10.02 8.76 -16.13
CA SER A 494 -9.30 9.25 -17.32
C SER A 494 -8.42 10.46 -17.00
N GLY A 495 -8.93 11.43 -16.23
CA GLY A 495 -8.15 12.60 -15.83
C GLY A 495 -7.01 12.26 -14.88
N PHE A 496 -7.26 11.38 -13.92
CA PHE A 496 -6.26 10.90 -12.96
C PHE A 496 -5.09 10.20 -13.65
N LEU A 497 -5.41 9.22 -14.49
CA LEU A 497 -4.43 8.39 -15.21
C LEU A 497 -3.68 9.14 -16.30
N LYS A 498 -4.15 10.33 -16.69
CA LYS A 498 -3.45 11.23 -17.61
C LYS A 498 -2.13 11.75 -17.03
N VAL A 499 -2.14 12.05 -15.74
CA VAL A 499 -0.99 12.60 -15.01
C VAL A 499 -0.26 11.48 -14.26
N SER A 500 -0.98 10.83 -13.34
CA SER A 500 -0.48 9.73 -12.53
C SER A 500 -0.95 8.45 -13.17
N GLY A 501 -0.27 8.02 -14.23
CA GLY A 501 -0.62 6.83 -15.00
C GLY A 501 0.56 5.88 -15.19
N GLY A 502 0.37 4.87 -16.02
CA GLY A 502 1.45 3.99 -16.47
C GLY A 502 1.72 2.78 -15.58
N LYS A 503 2.78 2.04 -15.93
CA LYS A 503 3.06 0.72 -15.34
C LYS A 503 3.43 0.79 -13.86
N VAL A 504 3.94 1.92 -13.37
CA VAL A 504 4.34 2.10 -11.97
C VAL A 504 3.16 1.98 -11.01
N LEU A 505 1.97 2.47 -11.39
CA LEU A 505 0.78 2.39 -10.54
C LEU A 505 0.31 0.96 -10.30
N HIS A 506 0.47 0.07 -11.28
CA HIS A 506 0.12 -1.35 -11.14
C HIS A 506 1.02 -2.12 -10.15
N LEU A 507 2.07 -1.49 -9.62
CA LEU A 507 2.93 -2.05 -8.58
C LEU A 507 2.38 -1.80 -7.17
N PHE A 508 1.36 -0.95 -7.03
CA PHE A 508 0.73 -0.59 -5.77
C PHE A 508 -0.49 -1.45 -5.45
N GLN A 509 -0.73 -1.64 -4.17
CA GLN A 509 -2.02 -2.04 -3.62
C GLN A 509 -2.93 -0.83 -3.43
N PRO A 510 -4.26 -1.02 -3.40
CA PRO A 510 -5.21 0.06 -3.16
C PRO A 510 -4.92 0.86 -1.88
N SER A 511 -4.57 0.19 -0.79
CA SER A 511 -4.26 0.84 0.50
C SER A 511 -2.97 1.64 0.46
N GLU A 512 -1.97 1.19 -0.29
CA GLU A 512 -0.72 1.92 -0.49
C GLU A 512 -0.94 3.15 -1.37
N LEU A 513 -1.74 3.03 -2.44
CA LEU A 513 -2.11 4.15 -3.29
C LEU A 513 -2.88 5.20 -2.48
N MET A 514 -3.88 4.78 -1.71
CA MET A 514 -4.62 5.67 -0.79
C MET A 514 -3.68 6.39 0.18
N ALA A 515 -2.76 5.66 0.81
CA ALA A 515 -1.81 6.22 1.77
C ALA A 515 -0.83 7.23 1.15
N MET A 516 -0.58 7.16 -0.17
CA MET A 516 0.21 8.18 -0.87
C MET A 516 -0.58 9.48 -1.09
N VAL A 517 -1.88 9.36 -1.35
CA VAL A 517 -2.72 10.54 -1.61
C VAL A 517 -3.11 11.24 -0.31
N VAL A 518 -3.64 10.45 0.63
CA VAL A 518 -4.25 10.93 1.88
C VAL A 518 -3.25 10.99 3.03
N GLY A 519 -2.11 10.30 2.92
CA GLY A 519 -1.21 10.08 4.04
C GLY A 519 -1.64 8.89 4.91
N ASN A 520 -0.97 8.70 6.05
CA ASN A 520 -1.26 7.62 6.99
C ASN A 520 -1.50 8.15 8.42
N THR A 521 -1.82 7.23 9.34
CA THR A 521 -2.15 7.53 10.75
C THR A 521 -1.19 6.89 11.75
N ASN A 522 -0.02 6.42 11.30
CA ASN A 522 0.96 5.76 12.17
C ASN A 522 1.78 6.81 12.93
N PHE A 523 1.13 7.49 13.87
CA PHE A 523 1.69 8.64 14.58
C PHE A 523 2.88 8.24 15.48
N ASN A 524 4.06 8.81 15.19
CA ASN A 524 5.22 8.78 16.07
C ASN A 524 5.61 10.21 16.50
N TRP A 525 4.98 10.70 17.57
CA TRP A 525 5.20 12.05 18.10
C TRP A 525 6.65 12.30 18.55
N LYS A 526 7.39 11.24 18.91
CA LYS A 526 8.82 11.38 19.25
C LYS A 526 9.67 11.66 18.01
N GLU A 527 9.34 11.05 16.88
CA GLU A 527 10.01 11.36 15.61
C GLU A 527 9.79 12.82 15.22
N LEU A 528 8.56 13.34 15.37
CA LEU A 528 8.26 14.75 15.09
C LEU A 528 9.12 15.69 15.94
N GLU A 529 9.29 15.38 17.23
CA GLU A 529 10.14 16.15 18.15
C GLU A 529 11.61 16.11 17.73
N MET A 530 12.12 14.93 17.39
CA MET A 530 13.52 14.76 16.97
C MET A 530 13.83 15.45 15.64
N SER A 531 12.86 15.56 14.74
CA SER A 531 13.02 16.22 13.43
C SER A 531 12.69 17.71 13.43
N ALA A 532 12.20 18.27 14.54
CA ALA A 532 11.78 19.66 14.60
C ALA A 532 12.98 20.63 14.47
N ILE A 533 12.80 21.65 13.63
CA ILE A 533 13.80 22.67 13.37
C ILE A 533 13.44 23.94 14.14
N TYR A 534 14.38 24.48 14.90
CA TYR A 534 14.18 25.69 15.68
C TYR A 534 14.85 26.89 15.01
N LYS A 535 14.18 28.04 14.97
CA LYS A 535 14.67 29.29 14.40
C LYS A 535 14.87 30.37 15.47
N GLY A 536 15.69 31.37 15.16
CA GLY A 536 15.98 32.48 16.06
C GLY A 536 16.70 32.00 17.32
N GLU A 537 16.20 32.39 18.49
CA GLU A 537 16.78 31.97 19.78
C GLU A 537 16.26 30.63 20.29
N TYR A 538 15.27 30.03 19.61
CA TYR A 538 14.80 28.71 19.99
C TYR A 538 15.81 27.64 19.58
N HIS A 539 15.99 26.67 20.48
CA HIS A 539 16.77 25.45 20.30
C HIS A 539 16.18 24.36 21.20
N ALA A 540 16.54 23.10 20.98
CA ALA A 540 15.96 21.95 21.70
C ALA A 540 16.05 22.06 23.24
N ALA A 541 17.05 22.77 23.77
CA ALA A 541 17.24 22.96 25.21
C ALA A 541 16.56 24.22 25.77
N HIS A 542 15.96 25.07 24.94
CA HIS A 542 15.30 26.31 25.36
C HIS A 542 14.11 26.01 26.29
N PRO A 543 13.91 26.75 27.40
CA PRO A 543 12.86 26.47 28.38
C PRO A 543 11.45 26.34 27.77
N THR A 544 11.03 27.31 26.95
CA THR A 544 9.72 27.28 26.28
C THR A 544 9.55 26.09 25.34
N ILE A 545 10.62 25.62 24.68
CA ILE A 545 10.57 24.45 23.78
C ILE A 545 10.38 23.16 24.57
N LYS A 546 11.08 23.02 25.71
CA LYS A 546 10.88 21.87 26.60
C LYS A 546 9.44 21.84 27.13
N LEU A 547 8.92 22.99 27.56
CA LEU A 547 7.53 23.11 28.02
C LEU A 547 6.53 22.75 26.90
N PHE A 548 6.79 23.20 25.67
CA PHE A 548 5.95 22.90 24.51
C PHE A 548 5.84 21.39 24.28
N TRP A 549 6.97 20.67 24.18
CA TRP A 549 6.96 19.23 23.94
C TRP A 549 6.37 18.46 25.11
N GLU A 550 6.66 18.87 26.34
CA GLU A 550 6.03 18.28 27.53
C GLU A 550 4.51 18.40 27.48
N VAL A 551 3.99 19.58 27.16
CA VAL A 551 2.54 19.82 27.02
C VAL A 551 1.97 18.98 25.89
N LEU A 552 2.58 19.02 24.70
CA LEU A 552 2.12 18.30 23.53
C LEU A 552 2.07 16.79 23.79
N HIS A 553 3.11 16.20 24.40
CA HIS A 553 3.13 14.77 24.73
C HIS A 553 2.06 14.36 25.74
N GLN A 554 1.69 15.26 26.66
CA GLN A 554 0.63 15.06 27.65
C GLN A 554 -0.79 15.25 27.09
N LEU A 555 -0.96 15.73 25.86
CA LEU A 555 -2.28 15.84 25.24
C LEU A 555 -2.82 14.46 24.81
N PRO A 556 -4.16 14.25 24.86
CA PRO A 556 -4.78 13.05 24.30
C PRO A 556 -4.61 13.02 22.77
N LEU A 557 -4.67 11.81 22.18
CA LEU A 557 -4.46 11.62 20.74
C LEU A 557 -5.34 12.53 19.88
N GLU A 558 -6.60 12.71 20.26
CA GLU A 558 -7.54 13.58 19.53
C GLU A 558 -7.08 15.04 19.49
N LYS A 559 -6.54 15.57 20.59
CA LYS A 559 -5.97 16.94 20.61
C LYS A 559 -4.64 17.00 19.85
N LYS A 560 -3.85 15.92 19.84
CA LYS A 560 -2.62 15.85 19.05
C LYS A 560 -2.92 15.85 17.54
N LYS A 561 -3.96 15.14 17.10
CA LYS A 561 -4.46 15.19 15.72
C LYS A 561 -4.93 16.61 15.34
N LEU A 562 -5.67 17.28 16.21
CA LEU A 562 -6.05 18.69 16.01
C LEU A 562 -4.82 19.61 15.95
N PHE A 563 -3.79 19.36 16.76
CA PHE A 563 -2.53 20.08 16.64
C PHE A 563 -1.86 19.85 15.28
N LEU A 564 -1.87 18.62 14.78
CA LEU A 564 -1.31 18.30 13.47
C LEU A 564 -2.08 18.98 12.34
N LEU A 565 -3.41 18.99 12.42
CA LEU A 565 -4.30 19.73 11.53
C LEU A 565 -4.00 21.23 11.57
N PHE A 566 -3.87 21.80 12.77
CA PHE A 566 -3.49 23.19 13.00
C PHE A 566 -2.12 23.52 12.38
N LEU A 567 -1.12 22.64 12.52
CA LEU A 567 0.24 22.86 12.02
C LEU A 567 0.37 22.66 10.51
N THR A 568 -0.31 21.66 9.94
CA THR A 568 0.00 21.13 8.60
C THR A 568 -1.16 21.24 7.61
N GLY A 569 -2.37 21.56 8.07
CA GLY A 569 -3.60 21.54 7.27
C GLY A 569 -4.21 20.15 7.09
N SER A 570 -3.65 19.11 7.73
CA SER A 570 -4.17 17.74 7.70
C SER A 570 -3.93 17.05 9.04
N ASP A 571 -4.80 16.12 9.44
CA ASP A 571 -4.58 15.23 10.58
C ASP A 571 -3.83 13.94 10.22
N ARG A 572 -3.35 13.85 8.96
CA ARG A 572 -2.61 12.72 8.40
C ARG A 572 -1.13 13.05 8.25
N ILE A 573 -0.30 12.02 8.25
CA ILE A 573 1.16 12.16 8.12
C ILE A 573 1.63 11.61 6.77
N PRO A 574 2.72 12.15 6.19
CA PRO A 574 3.27 11.59 4.96
C PRO A 574 3.70 10.13 5.14
N ILE A 575 3.77 9.40 4.03
CA ILE A 575 4.14 7.97 3.99
C ILE A 575 5.55 7.68 4.56
N TYR A 576 6.43 8.67 4.58
CA TYR A 576 7.76 8.60 5.18
C TYR A 576 7.76 8.76 6.71
N GLY A 577 6.60 8.93 7.34
CA GLY A 577 6.44 9.07 8.78
C GLY A 577 6.52 10.52 9.26
N MET A 578 6.39 10.72 10.58
CA MET A 578 6.31 12.07 11.15
C MET A 578 7.62 12.84 11.05
N ALA A 579 8.76 12.15 10.98
CA ALA A 579 10.07 12.79 10.78
C ALA A 579 10.17 13.60 9.46
N SER A 580 9.32 13.29 8.48
CA SER A 580 9.26 14.00 7.20
C SER A 580 8.44 15.29 7.26
N ILE A 581 7.65 15.49 8.31
CA ILE A 581 6.95 16.73 8.60
C ILE A 581 8.02 17.67 9.12
N ARG A 582 8.62 18.45 8.21
CA ARG A 582 9.64 19.45 8.51
C ARG A 582 9.05 20.60 9.34
N MET A 583 8.70 20.31 10.58
CA MET A 583 8.13 21.26 11.53
C MET A 583 9.19 22.28 11.90
N MET A 584 8.87 23.55 11.72
CA MET A 584 9.71 24.66 12.17
C MET A 584 9.04 25.37 13.34
N ILE A 585 9.80 25.76 14.36
CA ILE A 585 9.30 26.58 15.48
C ILE A 585 10.13 27.85 15.57
N GLN A 586 9.46 29.01 15.59
CA GLN A 586 10.13 30.30 15.76
C GLN A 586 9.49 31.14 16.87
N PRO A 587 10.30 31.98 17.56
CA PRO A 587 9.79 32.85 18.62
C PRO A 587 8.99 34.03 18.05
N THR A 588 8.00 34.49 18.80
CA THR A 588 7.29 35.74 18.51
C THR A 588 7.56 36.84 19.54
N SER A 589 7.52 38.09 19.09
CA SER A 589 7.81 39.28 19.89
C SER A 589 6.63 39.78 20.73
N GLY A 590 5.45 39.18 20.59
CA GLY A 590 4.20 39.68 21.17
C GLY A 590 4.08 39.52 22.70
N GLY A 591 4.78 38.57 23.30
CA GLY A 591 4.60 38.23 24.73
C GLY A 591 3.56 37.12 24.97
N GLU A 592 3.40 36.71 26.23
CA GLU A 592 2.66 35.49 26.64
C GLU A 592 1.14 35.56 26.48
N GLN A 593 0.58 36.73 26.18
CA GLN A 593 -0.86 36.91 25.99
C GLN A 593 -1.35 36.42 24.61
N TYR A 594 -0.47 36.40 23.61
CA TYR A 594 -0.79 36.00 22.24
C TYR A 594 -0.96 34.48 22.12
N LEU A 595 -1.73 34.04 21.13
CA LEU A 595 -1.86 32.62 20.82
C LEU A 595 -0.69 32.17 19.93
N PRO A 596 -0.33 30.87 19.96
CA PRO A 596 0.49 30.30 18.90
C PRO A 596 -0.22 30.44 17.55
N VAL A 597 0.54 30.68 16.48
CA VAL A 597 0.01 30.78 15.11
C VAL A 597 0.75 29.78 14.24
N ALA A 598 0.04 29.10 13.35
CA ALA A 598 0.63 28.15 12.42
C ALA A 598 0.51 28.64 10.98
N HIS A 599 1.59 28.50 10.22
CA HIS A 599 1.63 28.72 8.78
C HIS A 599 1.71 27.34 8.11
N THR A 600 0.54 26.79 7.79
CA THR A 600 0.37 25.40 7.29
C THR A 600 1.12 25.12 5.99
N CYS A 601 1.33 26.15 5.15
CA CYS A 601 2.09 26.06 3.91
C CYS A 601 3.57 25.70 4.15
N TYR A 602 4.13 26.11 5.29
CA TYR A 602 5.53 25.89 5.64
C TYR A 602 5.73 24.95 6.84
N ASN A 603 4.65 24.42 7.42
CA ASN A 603 4.65 23.70 8.71
C ASN A 603 5.41 24.50 9.80
N LEU A 604 5.20 25.81 9.83
CA LEU A 604 5.88 26.74 10.74
C LEU A 604 4.95 27.12 11.88
N LEU A 605 5.43 26.96 13.11
CA LEU A 605 4.75 27.36 14.34
C LEU A 605 5.42 28.60 14.94
N ASP A 606 4.69 29.70 14.91
CA ASP A 606 4.99 30.90 15.67
C ASP A 606 4.58 30.68 17.13
N LEU A 607 5.57 30.47 17.98
CA LEU A 607 5.35 30.11 19.38
C LEU A 607 5.80 31.27 20.29
N PRO A 608 4.89 31.96 20.99
CA PRO A 608 5.25 32.94 22.01
C PRO A 608 6.11 32.36 23.14
N LYS A 609 6.94 33.19 23.76
CA LYS A 609 7.86 32.79 24.84
C LYS A 609 7.14 32.60 26.17
N TYR A 610 6.34 31.54 26.29
CA TYR A 610 5.69 31.20 27.55
C TYR A 610 6.72 30.78 28.60
N GLN A 611 6.59 31.34 29.81
CA GLN A 611 7.40 30.96 30.97
C GLN A 611 6.71 29.89 31.81
N ASN A 612 5.38 29.84 31.78
CA ASN A 612 4.56 28.93 32.57
C ASN A 612 3.91 27.84 31.69
N LYS A 613 3.93 26.60 32.19
CA LYS A 613 3.42 25.42 31.50
C LYS A 613 1.90 25.45 31.32
N GLU A 614 1.17 25.86 32.35
CA GLU A 614 -0.29 25.96 32.35
C GLU A 614 -0.78 27.02 31.35
N THR A 615 -0.09 28.16 31.26
CA THR A 615 -0.34 29.20 30.26
C THR A 615 -0.14 28.66 28.86
N LEU A 616 1.00 28.00 28.58
CA LEU A 616 1.28 27.39 27.28
C LEU A 616 0.20 26.38 26.92
N ARG A 617 -0.16 25.48 27.85
CA ARG A 617 -1.19 24.47 27.63
C ARG A 617 -2.54 25.09 27.27
N THR A 618 -2.96 26.10 28.03
CA THR A 618 -4.25 26.77 27.80
C THR A 618 -4.26 27.49 26.45
N LYS A 619 -3.21 28.23 26.13
CA LYS A 619 -3.09 28.98 24.87
C LYS A 619 -2.95 28.07 23.66
N LEU A 620 -2.21 26.97 23.78
CA LEU A 620 -2.09 25.97 22.73
C LEU A 620 -3.43 25.28 22.46
N ILE A 621 -4.14 24.84 23.50
CA ILE A 621 -5.48 24.22 23.35
C ILE A 621 -6.45 25.21 22.72
N GLN A 622 -6.43 26.48 23.16
CA GLN A 622 -7.27 27.52 22.58
C GLN A 622 -6.99 27.72 21.09
N ALA A 623 -5.72 27.71 20.66
CA ALA A 623 -5.35 27.86 19.26
C ALA A 623 -5.77 26.65 18.40
N ILE A 624 -5.54 25.42 18.87
CA ILE A 624 -5.92 24.21 18.11
C ILE A 624 -7.44 24.01 18.04
N ASP A 625 -8.20 24.48 19.05
CA ASP A 625 -9.66 24.33 19.06
C ASP A 625 -10.38 25.37 18.17
N HIS A 626 -9.73 26.49 17.85
CA HIS A 626 -10.31 27.58 17.05
C HIS A 626 -9.56 27.82 15.74
N HIS A 627 -9.01 26.75 15.14
CA HIS A 627 -8.14 26.84 13.97
C HIS A 627 -8.83 27.23 12.66
N GLU A 628 -10.16 27.13 12.55
CA GLU A 628 -10.93 27.43 11.32
C GLU A 628 -11.28 28.92 11.14
N GLY A 629 -10.89 29.80 12.07
CA GLY A 629 -11.40 31.19 12.13
C GLY A 629 -10.38 32.31 12.03
N PHE A 630 -9.09 32.03 11.80
CA PHE A 630 -8.05 33.06 11.71
C PHE A 630 -7.34 33.04 10.36
N SER A 631 -8.08 33.42 9.31
CA SER A 631 -7.45 34.09 8.17
C SER A 631 -6.72 35.32 8.70
N LEU A 632 -5.48 35.50 8.25
CA LEU A 632 -4.62 36.65 8.52
C LEU A 632 -5.43 37.96 8.53
N VAL A 633 -5.34 38.70 9.64
CA VAL A 633 -5.57 40.15 9.64
C VAL A 633 -4.26 40.83 9.26
#